data_AF-A0A1N7GNB6-F1
#
_entry.id   AF-A0A1N7GNB6-F1
#
_cell.length_a   1.000
_cell.length_b   1.000
_cell.length_c   1.000
_cell.angle_alpha   90.00
_cell.angle_beta   90.00
_cell.angle_gamma   90.00
#
_symmetry.space_group_name_H-M   'P 1'
#
loop_
_entity.id
_entity.type
_entity.pdbx_description
1 polymer ?
#
loop_
_entity_poly.entity_id
_entity_poly.type
_entity_poly.pdbx_seq_one_letter_code
_entity_poly.pdbx_strand_id
1 'polypeptide(L)'
;MATVPAWRLHFSNLPGPIDHVAVDQKAIGTIEDAVGDYLLVDEQITAVEVLDERTLLVSYDYGSCTLGPLPVSLRVREEPDVVVLGIDIPYRAPGPCAGVGEFGKGVIRLDEPLGDRVVVDAITALPVLCRRAQNTCRAGNG
;
A
#
# COMPACT_ATOMS: atom_id res chain seq x y z
N MET A 1 9.87 9.82 -23.41
CA MET A 1 11.03 10.10 -22.52
C MET A 1 11.09 11.61 -22.34
N ALA A 2 10.97 12.10 -21.11
CA ALA A 2 10.97 13.54 -20.81
C ALA A 2 12.34 13.97 -20.29
N THR A 3 12.85 15.10 -20.75
CA THR A 3 14.09 15.71 -20.26
C THR A 3 13.73 16.85 -19.34
N VAL A 4 14.15 16.78 -18.08
CA VAL A 4 13.86 17.79 -17.05
C VAL A 4 15.15 18.50 -16.62
N PRO A 5 15.11 19.81 -16.32
CA PRO A 5 16.25 20.50 -15.75
C PRO A 5 16.63 19.88 -14.40
N ALA A 6 17.92 19.59 -14.23
CA ALA A 6 18.48 19.11 -12.98
C ALA A 6 19.71 19.94 -12.62
N TRP A 7 19.85 20.24 -11.33
CA TRP A 7 21.01 20.93 -10.77
C TRP A 7 21.72 19.99 -9.82
N ARG A 8 23.04 19.87 -10.01
CA ARG A 8 23.94 19.24 -9.06
C ARG A 8 24.68 20.33 -8.29
N LEU A 9 24.43 20.42 -7.00
CA LEU A 9 25.01 21.43 -6.12
C LEU A 9 26.14 20.81 -5.30
N HIS A 10 27.29 21.47 -5.26
CA HIS A 10 28.42 21.09 -4.42
C HIS A 10 28.59 22.12 -3.30
N PHE A 11 28.62 21.64 -2.06
CA PHE A 11 28.86 22.47 -0.88
C PHE A 11 30.13 22.01 -0.18
N SER A 12 31.00 22.95 0.17
CA SER A 12 32.32 22.66 0.76
C SER A 12 32.24 21.98 2.14
N ASN A 13 31.10 22.05 2.81
CA ASN A 13 30.85 21.51 4.14
C ASN A 13 29.99 20.24 4.14
N LEU A 14 29.67 19.67 2.97
CA LEU A 14 28.88 18.43 2.86
C LEU A 14 29.74 17.31 2.25
N PRO A 15 29.53 16.05 2.67
CA PRO A 15 30.33 14.92 2.20
C PRO A 15 30.04 14.51 0.74
N GLY A 16 29.05 15.11 0.08
CA GLY A 16 28.67 14.77 -1.29
C GLY A 16 27.80 15.82 -1.97
N PRO A 17 27.56 15.69 -3.29
CA PRO A 17 26.67 16.57 -4.03
C PRO A 17 25.20 16.40 -3.60
N ILE A 18 24.44 17.49 -3.70
CA ILE A 18 22.98 17.44 -3.62
C ILE A 18 22.41 17.59 -5.03
N ASP A 19 21.61 16.62 -5.45
CA ASP A 19 20.91 16.65 -6.73
C ASP A 19 19.48 17.17 -6.56
N HIS A 20 19.11 18.20 -7.31
CA HIS A 20 17.75 18.75 -7.39
C HIS A 20 17.22 18.64 -8.81
N VAL A 21 15.95 18.24 -8.95
CA VAL A 21 15.26 18.16 -10.24
C VAL A 21 14.10 19.16 -10.23
N ALA A 22 14.00 20.00 -11.26
CA ALA A 22 12.80 20.81 -11.46
C ALA A 22 11.69 19.92 -12.00
N VAL A 23 10.66 19.75 -11.18
CA VAL A 23 9.41 19.11 -11.60
C VAL A 23 8.32 20.17 -11.47
N ASP A 24 7.56 20.38 -12.54
CA ASP A 24 6.33 21.17 -12.44
C ASP A 24 5.36 20.39 -11.54
N GLN A 25 4.83 21.04 -10.51
CA GLN A 25 3.86 20.41 -9.62
C GLN A 25 2.63 19.91 -10.38
N LYS A 26 2.26 20.53 -11.51
CA LYS A 26 1.20 20.05 -12.40
C LYS A 26 1.59 18.83 -13.24
N ALA A 27 2.89 18.58 -13.39
CA ALA A 27 3.40 17.39 -14.06
C ALA A 27 3.55 16.20 -13.09
N ILE A 28 3.48 16.45 -11.78
CA ILE A 28 3.31 15.42 -10.77
C ILE A 28 1.81 15.09 -10.77
N GLY A 29 1.45 13.91 -11.25
CA GLY A 29 0.08 13.41 -11.13
C GLY A 29 -0.34 13.41 -9.66
N THR A 30 -1.60 13.74 -9.40
CA THR A 30 -2.15 13.62 -8.07
C THR A 30 -2.32 12.15 -7.70
N ILE A 31 -2.47 11.85 -6.41
CA ILE A 31 -2.78 10.47 -5.99
C ILE A 31 -4.12 10.07 -6.63
N GLU A 32 -5.05 10.99 -6.71
CA GLU A 32 -6.34 10.85 -7.37
C GLU A 32 -6.19 10.53 -8.87
N ASP A 33 -5.24 11.16 -9.58
CA ASP A 33 -4.95 10.85 -10.99
C ASP A 33 -4.36 9.45 -11.18
N ALA A 34 -3.59 8.96 -10.20
CA ALA A 34 -3.01 7.63 -10.23
C ALA A 34 -4.03 6.53 -9.89
N VAL A 35 -5.02 6.87 -9.07
CA VAL A 35 -5.99 5.92 -8.49
C VAL A 35 -7.32 5.92 -9.27
N GLY A 36 -7.66 7.02 -9.95
CA GLY A 36 -8.98 7.24 -10.52
C GLY A 36 -10.05 7.46 -9.45
N ASP A 37 -11.32 7.61 -9.87
CA ASP A 37 -12.45 7.58 -8.95
C ASP A 37 -12.51 6.20 -8.26
N TYR A 38 -11.96 6.14 -7.06
CA TYR A 38 -12.11 4.99 -6.17
C TYR A 38 -13.59 4.91 -5.80
N LEU A 39 -14.27 3.88 -6.30
CA LEU A 39 -15.53 3.46 -5.71
C LEU A 39 -15.21 3.07 -4.27
N LEU A 40 -15.95 3.60 -3.29
CA LEU A 40 -15.95 3.08 -1.93
C LEU A 40 -16.36 1.59 -2.02
N VAL A 41 -15.40 0.73 -2.27
CA VAL A 41 -15.59 -0.71 -2.25
C VAL A 41 -15.52 -1.08 -0.78
N ASP A 42 -16.47 -1.88 -0.33
CA ASP A 42 -16.62 -2.25 1.08
C ASP A 42 -15.43 -3.09 1.61
N GLU A 43 -14.42 -3.37 0.77
CA GLU A 43 -13.28 -4.26 1.01
C GLU A 43 -11.97 -3.48 0.87
N GLN A 44 -11.18 -3.37 1.94
CA GLN A 44 -9.91 -2.65 1.90
C GLN A 44 -8.86 -3.25 2.84
N ILE A 45 -7.59 -3.21 2.42
CA ILE A 45 -6.48 -3.37 3.35
C ILE A 45 -6.27 -2.05 4.12
N THR A 46 -6.54 -2.07 5.41
CA THR A 46 -6.55 -0.86 6.26
C THR A 46 -5.22 -0.59 6.94
N ALA A 47 -4.41 -1.62 7.19
CA ALA A 47 -3.09 -1.45 7.79
C ALA A 47 -2.19 -2.67 7.56
N VAL A 48 -0.88 -2.42 7.58
CA VAL A 48 0.15 -3.46 7.63
C VAL A 48 1.11 -3.18 8.78
N GLU A 49 1.43 -4.23 9.52
CA GLU A 49 2.47 -4.27 10.54
C GLU A 49 3.51 -5.33 10.15
N VAL A 50 4.77 -4.92 10.09
CA VAL A 50 5.90 -5.81 9.80
C VAL A 50 6.31 -6.52 11.07
N LEU A 51 6.09 -7.84 11.15
CA LEU A 51 6.46 -8.66 12.30
C LEU A 51 7.92 -9.11 12.22
N ASP A 52 8.39 -9.45 11.02
CA ASP A 52 9.79 -9.74 10.69
C ASP A 52 10.07 -9.40 9.22
N GLU A 53 11.26 -9.69 8.72
CA GLU A 53 11.67 -9.37 7.34
C GLU A 53 10.73 -9.92 6.26
N ARG A 54 9.97 -10.98 6.54
CA ARG A 54 9.09 -11.64 5.56
C ARG A 54 7.67 -11.85 6.07
N THR A 55 7.37 -11.58 7.33
CA THR A 55 6.05 -11.82 7.92
C THR A 55 5.34 -10.51 8.17
N LEU A 56 4.12 -10.38 7.63
CA LEU A 56 3.27 -9.21 7.79
C LEU A 56 1.98 -9.58 8.51
N LEU A 57 1.60 -8.78 9.50
CA LEU A 57 0.26 -8.75 10.04
C LEU A 57 -0.57 -7.71 9.28
N VAL A 58 -1.59 -8.18 8.60
CA VAL A 58 -2.45 -7.38 7.71
C VAL A 58 -3.80 -7.17 8.40
N SER A 59 -4.23 -5.93 8.50
CA SER A 59 -5.58 -5.56 8.94
C SER A 59 -6.40 -5.18 7.72
N TYR A 60 -7.65 -5.61 7.69
CA TYR A 60 -8.55 -5.38 6.57
C TYR A 60 -9.99 -5.18 7.08
N ASP A 61 -10.80 -4.51 6.27
CA ASP A 61 -12.24 -4.44 6.44
C ASP A 61 -12.96 -5.01 5.22
N TYR A 62 -14.20 -5.44 5.44
CA TYR A 62 -15.07 -5.95 4.39
C TYR A 62 -16.55 -5.75 4.73
N GLY A 63 -17.38 -5.64 3.70
CA GLY A 63 -18.83 -5.67 3.84
C GLY A 63 -19.36 -7.10 3.97
N SER A 64 -20.30 -7.31 4.89
CA SER A 64 -21.01 -8.59 5.04
C SER A 64 -22.52 -8.38 5.07
N CYS A 65 -23.26 -9.30 4.44
CA CYS A 65 -24.73 -9.38 4.54
C CYS A 65 -25.20 -10.54 5.42
N THR A 66 -24.28 -11.32 6.00
CA THR A 66 -24.61 -12.55 6.74
C THR A 66 -24.42 -12.36 8.23
N LEU A 67 -25.26 -13.03 9.03
CA LEU A 67 -25.22 -13.02 10.50
C LEU A 67 -24.06 -13.87 11.09
N GLY A 68 -23.03 -14.17 10.32
CA GLY A 68 -21.94 -15.06 10.72
C GLY A 68 -20.63 -14.77 9.99
N PRO A 69 -19.50 -15.24 10.54
CA PRO A 69 -18.17 -14.94 10.01
C PRO A 69 -18.00 -15.54 8.61
N LEU A 70 -17.56 -14.71 7.67
CA LEU A 70 -17.20 -15.17 6.33
C LEU A 70 -15.76 -15.72 6.36
N PRO A 71 -15.48 -16.81 5.62
CA PRO A 71 -14.12 -17.28 5.44
C PRO A 71 -13.38 -16.33 4.50
N VAL A 72 -12.75 -15.30 5.07
CA VAL A 72 -11.91 -14.34 4.33
C VAL A 72 -10.48 -14.87 4.23
N SER A 73 -9.93 -14.85 3.02
CA SER A 73 -8.52 -15.18 2.78
C SER A 73 -7.75 -13.97 2.27
N LEU A 74 -6.49 -13.86 2.67
CA LEU A 74 -5.57 -12.85 2.15
C LEU A 74 -4.97 -13.34 0.83
N ARG A 75 -4.93 -12.44 -0.15
CA ARG A 75 -4.27 -12.64 -1.44
C ARG A 75 -3.01 -11.78 -1.50
N VAL A 76 -1.92 -12.38 -1.95
CA VAL A 76 -0.62 -11.72 -2.10
C VAL A 76 -0.14 -11.91 -3.53
N ARG A 77 0.36 -10.85 -4.13
CA ARG A 77 1.19 -10.91 -5.34
C ARG A 77 2.48 -10.16 -5.10
N GLU A 78 3.60 -10.85 -5.24
CA GLU A 78 4.93 -10.26 -5.07
C GLU A 78 5.55 -9.93 -6.41
N GLU A 79 6.08 -8.72 -6.49
CA GLU A 79 6.94 -8.24 -7.56
C GLU A 79 8.25 -7.73 -6.92
N PRO A 80 9.31 -7.50 -7.72
CA PRO A 80 10.60 -7.08 -7.19
C PRO A 80 10.57 -5.81 -6.32
N ASP A 81 9.72 -4.84 -6.67
CA ASP A 81 9.66 -3.52 -6.02
C ASP A 81 8.36 -3.27 -5.23
N VAL A 82 7.38 -4.17 -5.37
CA VAL A 82 6.03 -3.98 -4.80
C VAL A 82 5.41 -5.29 -4.33
N VAL A 83 4.70 -5.23 -3.22
CA VAL A 83 3.86 -6.31 -2.70
C VAL A 83 2.41 -5.85 -2.77
N VAL A 84 1.59 -6.53 -3.57
CA VAL A 84 0.18 -6.21 -3.72
C VAL A 84 -0.65 -7.14 -2.83
N LEU A 85 -1.45 -6.55 -1.95
CA LEU A 85 -2.32 -7.25 -1.00
C LEU A 85 -3.77 -7.04 -1.35
N GLY A 86 -4.57 -8.09 -1.20
CA GLY A 86 -6.02 -7.98 -1.26
C GLY A 86 -6.67 -9.02 -0.37
N ILE A 87 -8.00 -9.00 -0.34
CA ILE A 87 -8.80 -10.03 0.30
C ILE A 87 -9.64 -10.75 -0.75
N ASP A 88 -9.89 -12.03 -0.52
CA ASP A 88 -10.84 -12.83 -1.27
C ASP A 88 -11.98 -13.25 -0.33
N ILE A 89 -13.20 -12.96 -0.74
CA ILE A 89 -14.42 -13.31 -0.02
C ILE A 89 -15.26 -14.20 -0.93
N PRO A 90 -15.51 -15.47 -0.58
CA PRO A 90 -16.23 -16.40 -1.47
C PRO A 90 -17.75 -16.11 -1.56
N TYR A 91 -18.21 -14.99 -1.03
CA TYR A 91 -19.63 -14.70 -0.85
C TYR A 91 -20.17 -13.71 -1.88
N ARG A 92 -21.29 -14.07 -2.50
CA ARG A 92 -22.18 -13.14 -3.20
C ARG A 92 -23.52 -13.12 -2.48
N ALA A 93 -23.94 -11.95 -2.02
CA ALA A 93 -25.30 -11.77 -1.54
C ALA A 93 -26.29 -11.92 -2.70
N PRO A 94 -27.38 -12.70 -2.54
CA PRO A 94 -28.38 -12.88 -3.60
C PRO A 94 -29.32 -11.67 -3.77
N GLY A 95 -29.12 -10.56 -3.06
CA GLY A 95 -29.97 -9.38 -3.13
C GLY A 95 -29.49 -8.23 -2.23
N PRO A 96 -30.18 -7.08 -2.27
CA PRO A 96 -29.87 -5.93 -1.42
C PRO A 96 -30.03 -6.30 0.05
N CYS A 97 -29.06 -5.88 0.86
CA CYS A 97 -29.00 -6.15 2.29
C CYS A 97 -28.65 -4.87 3.05
N ALA A 98 -28.99 -4.80 4.34
CA ALA A 98 -28.38 -3.84 5.25
C ALA A 98 -26.99 -4.38 5.59
N GLY A 99 -26.00 -4.09 4.75
CA GLY A 99 -24.63 -4.54 4.96
C GLY A 99 -24.09 -4.07 6.30
N VAL A 100 -23.26 -4.88 6.92
CA VAL A 100 -22.45 -4.52 8.10
C VAL A 100 -20.98 -4.49 7.70
N GLY A 101 -20.25 -3.51 8.21
CA GLY A 101 -18.79 -3.46 8.09
C GLY A 101 -18.16 -4.39 9.12
N GLU A 102 -17.31 -5.29 8.67
CA GLU A 102 -16.56 -6.24 9.48
C GLU A 102 -15.07 -5.93 9.40
N PHE A 103 -14.33 -6.25 10.46
CA PHE A 103 -12.88 -6.07 10.52
C PHE A 103 -12.19 -7.41 10.74
N GLY A 104 -11.07 -7.62 10.06
CA GLY A 104 -10.27 -8.82 10.19
C GLY A 104 -8.78 -8.53 10.29
N LYS A 105 -8.07 -9.55 10.76
CA LYS A 105 -6.60 -9.60 10.74
C LYS A 105 -6.15 -10.94 10.19
N GLY A 106 -5.08 -10.92 9.41
CA GLY A 106 -4.45 -12.14 8.93
C GLY A 106 -2.94 -11.97 8.86
N VAL A 107 -2.24 -13.10 8.95
CA VAL A 107 -0.78 -13.14 8.82
C VAL A 107 -0.45 -13.68 7.44
N ILE A 108 0.44 -12.99 6.74
CA ILE A 108 1.02 -13.47 5.48
C ILE A 108 2.51 -13.65 5.65
N ARG A 109 3.03 -14.62 4.91
CA ARG A 109 4.46 -14.86 4.78
C ARG A 109 4.84 -14.63 3.34
N LEU A 110 5.73 -13.66 3.13
CA LEU A 110 6.30 -13.33 1.83
C LEU A 110 7.36 -14.37 1.45
N ASP A 111 7.51 -14.61 0.15
CA ASP A 111 8.55 -15.46 -0.42
C ASP A 111 9.92 -14.78 -0.23
N GLU A 112 10.01 -13.48 -0.53
CA GLU A 112 11.21 -12.66 -0.37
C GLU A 112 11.09 -11.64 0.79
N PRO A 113 12.21 -11.11 1.33
CA PRO A 113 12.18 -10.03 2.32
C PRO A 113 11.42 -8.80 1.83
N LEU A 114 10.63 -8.15 2.69
CA LEU A 114 9.92 -6.93 2.33
C LEU A 114 10.90 -5.84 1.88
N GLY A 115 12.00 -5.64 2.63
CA GLY A 115 13.05 -4.67 2.27
C GLY A 115 12.47 -3.27 2.05
N ASP A 116 12.82 -2.67 0.92
CA ASP A 116 12.33 -1.35 0.49
C ASP A 116 11.06 -1.42 -0.38
N ARG A 117 10.47 -2.61 -0.54
CA ARG A 117 9.29 -2.80 -1.40
C ARG A 117 8.07 -2.09 -0.80
N VAL A 118 7.31 -1.42 -1.66
CA VAL A 118 6.08 -0.75 -1.25
C VAL A 118 4.96 -1.79 -1.13
N VAL A 119 4.16 -1.71 -0.06
CA VAL A 119 2.95 -2.53 0.06
C VAL A 119 1.76 -1.74 -0.47
N VAL A 120 1.01 -2.32 -1.40
CA VAL A 120 -0.11 -1.68 -2.09
C VAL A 120 -1.37 -2.50 -1.89
N ASP A 121 -2.48 -1.82 -1.63
CA ASP A 121 -3.81 -2.42 -1.63
C ASP A 121 -4.31 -2.64 -3.06
N ALA A 122 -4.73 -3.86 -3.37
CA ALA A 122 -5.18 -4.25 -4.71
C ALA A 122 -6.45 -3.52 -5.14
N ILE A 123 -7.28 -3.09 -4.19
CA ILE A 123 -8.55 -2.42 -4.48
C ILE A 123 -8.32 -0.95 -4.78
N THR A 124 -7.64 -0.24 -3.88
CA THR A 124 -7.39 1.20 -4.04
C THR A 124 -6.18 1.51 -4.91
N ALA A 125 -5.35 0.52 -5.24
CA ALA A 125 -4.03 0.73 -5.84
C ALA A 125 -3.12 1.70 -5.06
N LEU A 126 -3.45 1.97 -3.79
CA LEU A 126 -2.73 2.89 -2.93
C LEU A 126 -1.72 2.17 -2.04
N PRO A 127 -0.60 2.83 -1.70
CA PRO A 127 0.27 2.35 -0.65
C PRO A 127 -0.49 2.20 0.67
N VAL A 128 -0.38 1.03 1.30
CA VAL A 128 -0.92 0.83 2.64
C VAL A 128 0.02 1.51 3.63
N LEU A 129 -0.44 2.61 4.23
CA LEU A 129 0.34 3.33 5.21
C LEU A 129 0.56 2.46 6.44
N CYS A 130 1.82 2.08 6.68
CA CYS A 130 2.21 1.34 7.86
C CYS A 130 1.92 2.17 9.12
N ARG A 131 1.27 1.58 10.14
CA ARG A 131 1.00 2.27 11.41
C ARG A 131 2.24 2.60 12.24
N ARG A 132 3.44 2.19 11.79
CA ARG A 132 4.70 2.74 12.32
C ARG A 132 4.91 4.16 11.82
N ALA A 133 4.32 5.10 12.57
CA ALA A 133 4.79 6.45 12.84
C ALA A 133 5.55 7.15 11.70
N GLN A 134 4.87 8.07 11.01
CA GLN A 134 5.32 9.36 10.43
C GLN A 134 6.71 9.53 9.76
N ASN A 135 7.65 8.57 9.70
CA ASN A 135 9.02 8.79 9.20
C ASN A 135 9.78 7.51 8.74
N THR A 136 9.15 6.31 8.63
CA THR A 136 9.93 5.04 8.58
C THR A 136 9.88 4.20 7.30
N CYS A 137 9.46 4.73 6.14
CA CYS A 137 9.84 4.17 4.83
C CYS A 137 11.17 4.75 4.30
N ARG A 138 12.13 4.96 5.20
CA ARG A 138 13.55 5.06 4.88
C ARG A 138 14.28 4.03 5.74
N ALA A 139 14.53 2.86 5.18
CA ALA A 139 15.73 2.11 5.52
C ALA A 139 16.89 2.66 4.68
N GLY A 140 17.23 3.93 4.89
CA GLY A 140 18.47 4.51 4.40
C GLY A 140 19.56 4.21 5.43
N ASN A 141 20.40 3.23 5.12
CA ASN A 141 21.55 2.79 5.91
C ASN A 141 22.47 3.94 6.35
N GLY A 142 23.17 3.70 7.47
CA GLY A 142 24.38 4.45 7.84
C GLY A 142 25.54 4.20 6.87
#